data_AF-A0A1L5KYD4-F1
#
_entry.id   AF-A0A1L5KYD4-F1
#
_cell.length_a   1.000
_cell.length_b   1.000
_cell.length_c   1.000
_cell.angle_alpha   90.00
_cell.angle_beta   90.00
_cell.angle_gamma   90.00
#
_symmetry.space_group_name_H-M   'P 1'
#
loop_
_entity.id
_entity.type
_entity.pdbx_description
1 polymer ?
#
loop_
_entity_poly.entity_id
_entity_poly.type
_entity_poly.pdbx_seq_one_letter_code
_entity_poly.pdbx_strand_id
1 'polypeptide(L)'
;MARSTARKRALNTLYEADEKGQDFLSLLAERIEEPGAQTPLPDYAIEIVRGVADHRREIDYMLNEHSTGWKVRRMAVVDRNILRIAAWEIIFNDDVPDRVAIDEALGLAKTLSDGDSPAFIHGLLSAICDDTEGREAILHPENDEPDAQPSDDGHESGEPAGEASHAEAETGDSEASEDDDIADGVDFDDMTFDDVSDDVAEAASEQTADPQAGQQDGESTSK
;
A
#
# COMPACT_ATOMS: atom_id res chain seq x y z
N MET A 1 19.47 -9.01 -11.89
CA MET A 1 18.65 -9.94 -12.69
C MET A 1 17.58 -10.63 -11.86
N ALA A 2 17.90 -11.55 -10.94
CA ALA A 2 16.90 -12.25 -10.14
C ALA A 2 16.08 -11.29 -9.23
N ARG A 3 16.77 -10.42 -8.47
CA ARG A 3 16.11 -9.39 -7.63
C ARG A 3 15.32 -8.38 -8.45
N SER A 4 15.86 -7.90 -9.57
CA SER A 4 15.15 -6.97 -10.47
C SER A 4 13.85 -7.59 -11.04
N THR A 5 13.88 -8.88 -11.38
CA THR A 5 12.68 -9.61 -11.80
C THR A 5 11.69 -9.75 -10.66
N ALA A 6 12.16 -10.08 -9.45
CA ALA A 6 11.32 -10.16 -8.27
C ALA A 6 10.63 -8.83 -7.93
N ARG A 7 11.33 -7.69 -8.00
CA ARG A 7 10.73 -6.36 -7.81
C ARG A 7 9.62 -6.08 -8.82
N LYS A 8 9.82 -6.42 -10.09
CA LYS A 8 8.75 -6.29 -11.11
C LYS A 8 7.55 -7.17 -10.79
N ARG A 9 7.76 -8.38 -10.28
CA ARG A 9 6.68 -9.30 -9.87
C ARG A 9 5.93 -8.80 -8.63
N ALA A 10 6.65 -8.23 -7.66
CA ALA A 10 6.06 -7.57 -6.50
C ALA A 10 5.23 -6.34 -6.92
N LEU A 11 5.79 -5.49 -7.78
CA LEU A 11 5.10 -4.30 -8.31
C LEU A 11 3.79 -4.66 -9.01
N ASN A 12 3.78 -5.69 -9.86
CA ASN A 12 2.55 -6.14 -10.52
C ASN A 12 1.47 -6.56 -9.51
N THR A 13 1.88 -7.22 -8.42
CA THR A 13 0.96 -7.69 -7.37
C THR A 13 0.39 -6.52 -6.57
N LEU A 14 1.23 -5.59 -6.14
CA LEU A 14 0.81 -4.39 -5.41
C LEU A 14 -0.06 -3.46 -6.26
N TYR A 15 0.29 -3.28 -7.54
CA TYR A 15 -0.51 -2.51 -8.50
C TYR A 15 -1.90 -3.12 -8.65
N GLU A 16 -1.99 -4.43 -8.89
CA GLU A 16 -3.27 -5.10 -9.06
C GLU A 16 -4.16 -5.00 -7.81
N ALA A 17 -3.58 -5.16 -6.61
CA ALA A 17 -4.33 -5.02 -5.38
C ALA A 17 -4.87 -3.60 -5.19
N ASP A 18 -4.03 -2.58 -5.44
CA ASP A 18 -4.44 -1.17 -5.37
C ASP A 18 -5.54 -0.84 -6.38
N GLU A 19 -5.45 -1.33 -7.63
CA GLU A 19 -6.46 -1.07 -8.67
C GLU A 19 -7.81 -1.73 -8.35
N LYS A 20 -7.78 -2.91 -7.74
CA LYS A 20 -8.99 -3.65 -7.32
C LYS A 20 -9.53 -3.21 -5.96
N GLY A 21 -8.78 -2.40 -5.21
CA GLY A 21 -9.08 -2.09 -3.81
C GLY A 21 -9.02 -3.33 -2.89
N GLN A 22 -8.28 -4.36 -3.29
CA GLN A 22 -8.12 -5.61 -2.54
C GLN A 22 -6.95 -5.47 -1.54
N ASP A 23 -7.05 -6.19 -0.41
CA ASP A 23 -5.94 -6.29 0.54
C ASP A 23 -4.69 -6.97 -0.08
N PHE A 24 -3.51 -6.46 0.24
CA PHE A 24 -2.23 -6.90 -0.34
C PHE A 24 -1.89 -8.34 0.05
N LEU A 25 -2.07 -8.69 1.33
CA LEU A 25 -1.76 -10.03 1.83
C LEU A 25 -2.73 -11.07 1.29
N SER A 26 -4.01 -10.69 1.17
CA SER A 26 -5.05 -11.52 0.57
C SER A 26 -4.73 -11.85 -0.89
N LEU A 27 -4.44 -10.84 -1.73
CA LEU A 27 -4.06 -11.09 -3.13
C LEU A 27 -2.73 -11.86 -3.25
N LEU A 28 -1.78 -11.61 -2.35
CA LEU A 28 -0.53 -12.36 -2.31
C LEU A 28 -0.77 -13.84 -2.04
N ALA A 29 -1.64 -14.18 -1.09
CA ALA A 29 -1.98 -15.57 -0.78
C ALA A 29 -2.61 -16.27 -2.00
N GLU A 30 -3.57 -15.62 -2.67
CA GLU A 30 -4.14 -16.10 -3.93
C GLU A 30 -3.05 -16.36 -4.98
N ARG A 31 -2.06 -15.48 -5.10
CA ARG A 31 -0.98 -15.60 -6.09
C ARG A 31 0.07 -16.66 -5.77
N ILE A 32 0.19 -17.04 -4.50
CA ILE A 32 1.03 -18.15 -4.08
C ILE A 32 0.33 -19.48 -4.39
N GLU A 33 -0.98 -19.57 -4.15
CA GLU A 33 -1.78 -20.77 -4.43
C GLU A 33 -2.05 -20.97 -5.92
N GLU A 34 -2.44 -19.88 -6.60
CA GLU A 34 -2.77 -19.82 -8.01
C GLU A 34 -1.94 -18.75 -8.72
N PRO A 35 -0.71 -19.10 -9.16
CA PRO A 35 0.12 -18.17 -9.90
C PRO A 35 -0.56 -17.78 -11.22
N GLY A 36 -1.07 -16.54 -11.30
CA GLY A 36 -1.65 -16.00 -12.54
C GLY A 36 -0.66 -15.91 -13.73
N ALA A 37 0.63 -16.18 -13.50
CA ALA A 37 1.63 -16.36 -14.54
C ALA A 37 2.15 -17.79 -14.53
N GLN A 38 2.70 -18.25 -15.66
CA GLN A 38 3.23 -19.62 -15.87
C GLN A 38 4.34 -20.04 -14.88
N THR A 39 4.80 -19.12 -14.02
CA THR A 39 5.86 -19.36 -13.04
C THR A 39 5.45 -18.84 -11.64
N PRO A 40 5.82 -19.55 -10.56
CA PRO A 40 5.64 -19.08 -9.19
C PRO A 40 6.20 -17.67 -8.94
N LEU A 41 5.67 -16.99 -7.93
CA LEU A 41 6.27 -15.76 -7.43
C LEU A 41 7.66 -16.06 -6.85
N PRO A 42 8.70 -15.30 -7.22
CA PRO A 42 10.00 -15.41 -6.55
C PRO A 42 9.90 -15.09 -5.06
N ASP A 43 10.68 -15.76 -4.21
CA ASP A 43 10.66 -15.55 -2.75
C ASP A 43 10.84 -14.09 -2.37
N TYR A 44 11.79 -13.40 -3.02
CA TYR A 44 12.03 -11.98 -2.76
C TYR A 44 10.84 -11.09 -3.16
N ALA A 45 10.02 -11.50 -4.13
CA ALA A 45 8.80 -10.77 -4.46
C ALA A 45 7.75 -10.91 -3.35
N ILE A 46 7.65 -12.11 -2.75
CA ILE A 46 6.76 -12.38 -1.61
C ILE A 46 7.20 -11.55 -0.40
N GLU A 47 8.51 -11.50 -0.14
CA GLU A 47 9.11 -10.70 0.93
C GLU A 47 8.77 -9.22 0.78
N ILE A 48 8.98 -8.64 -0.41
CA ILE A 48 8.61 -7.24 -0.70
C ILE A 48 7.13 -6.99 -0.43
N VAL A 49 6.23 -7.84 -0.96
CA VAL A 49 4.78 -7.60 -0.83
C VAL A 49 4.34 -7.67 0.63
N ARG A 50 4.87 -8.63 1.40
CA ARG A 50 4.60 -8.73 2.85
C ARG A 50 5.13 -7.51 3.59
N GLY A 51 6.40 -7.18 3.39
CA GLY A 51 7.02 -6.04 4.05
C GLY A 51 6.32 -4.71 3.75
N VAL A 52 5.93 -4.48 2.50
CA VAL A 52 5.14 -3.29 2.12
C VAL A 52 3.75 -3.31 2.76
N ALA A 53 3.10 -4.47 2.87
CA ALA A 53 1.79 -4.57 3.51
C ALA A 53 1.86 -4.32 5.02
N ASP A 54 2.84 -4.94 5.69
CA ASP A 54 3.03 -4.88 7.14
C ASP A 54 3.42 -3.46 7.60
N HIS A 55 4.21 -2.74 6.81
CA HIS A 55 4.70 -1.39 7.12
C HIS A 55 4.04 -0.28 6.27
N ARG A 56 2.88 -0.57 5.68
CA ARG A 56 2.24 0.34 4.71
C ARG A 56 2.02 1.74 5.27
N ARG A 57 1.63 1.84 6.54
CA ARG A 57 1.28 3.12 7.17
C ARG A 57 2.51 4.00 7.37
N GLU A 58 3.58 3.41 7.85
CA GLU A 58 4.88 4.04 8.10
C GLU A 58 5.53 4.47 6.77
N ILE A 59 5.48 3.59 5.76
CA ILE A 59 5.96 3.88 4.41
C ILE A 59 5.16 5.05 3.80
N ASP A 60 3.83 4.98 3.81
CA ASP A 60 2.99 6.03 3.24
C ASP A 60 3.17 7.35 4.03
N TYR A 61 3.41 7.30 5.34
CA TYR A 61 3.73 8.48 6.16
C TYR A 61 5.03 9.14 5.69
N MET A 62 6.15 8.40 5.62
CA MET A 62 7.43 8.93 5.14
C MET A 62 7.35 9.52 3.74
N LEU A 63 6.67 8.81 2.85
CA LEU A 63 6.47 9.29 1.49
C LEU A 63 5.68 10.60 1.46
N ASN A 64 4.68 10.79 2.33
CA ASN A 64 3.91 12.03 2.38
C ASN A 64 4.68 13.18 3.04
N GLU A 65 5.48 12.91 4.06
CA GLU A 65 6.29 13.93 4.75
C GLU A 65 7.27 14.60 3.78
N HIS A 66 7.91 13.80 2.92
CA HIS A 66 8.89 14.28 1.96
C HIS A 66 8.29 14.69 0.61
N SER A 67 7.01 14.39 0.35
CA SER A 67 6.36 14.78 -0.90
C SER A 67 5.87 16.23 -0.84
N THR A 68 6.65 17.12 -1.44
CA THR A 68 6.29 18.54 -1.52
C THR A 68 5.17 18.78 -2.53
N GLY A 69 4.00 19.22 -2.04
CA GLY A 69 2.92 19.74 -2.87
C GLY A 69 1.90 18.73 -3.41
N TRP A 70 2.09 17.42 -3.24
CA TRP A 70 1.07 16.43 -3.61
C TRP A 70 1.05 15.21 -2.69
N LYS A 71 -0.13 14.79 -2.26
CA LYS A 71 -0.28 13.57 -1.46
C LYS A 71 0.04 12.33 -2.29
N VAL A 72 0.71 11.35 -1.70
CA VAL A 72 1.06 10.04 -2.29
C VAL A 72 -0.13 9.35 -2.93
N ARG A 73 -1.31 9.46 -2.32
CA ARG A 73 -2.57 8.90 -2.85
C ARG A 73 -2.98 9.43 -4.23
N ARG A 74 -2.52 10.62 -4.62
CA ARG A 74 -2.84 11.24 -5.92
C ARG A 74 -1.84 10.88 -7.03
N MET A 75 -0.75 10.20 -6.69
CA MET A 75 0.21 9.70 -7.68
C MET A 75 -0.41 8.58 -8.51
N ALA A 76 0.11 8.38 -9.72
CA ALA A 76 -0.19 7.20 -10.51
C ALA A 76 0.04 5.94 -9.68
N VAL A 77 -0.84 4.95 -9.80
CA VAL A 77 -0.78 3.73 -8.96
C VAL A 77 0.55 3.00 -9.13
N VAL A 78 1.11 3.02 -10.33
CA VAL A 78 2.45 2.47 -10.61
C VAL A 78 3.53 3.22 -9.82
N ASP A 79 3.59 4.55 -9.92
CA ASP A 79 4.60 5.37 -9.23
C ASP A 79 4.52 5.23 -7.71
N ARG A 80 3.30 5.25 -7.17
CA ARG A 80 3.06 5.04 -5.75
C ARG A 80 3.61 3.69 -5.28
N ASN A 81 3.37 2.62 -6.04
CA ASN A 81 3.84 1.29 -5.65
C ASN A 81 5.35 1.10 -5.87
N ILE A 82 5.96 1.76 -6.88
CA ILE A 82 7.42 1.82 -7.02
C ILE A 82 8.04 2.48 -5.79
N LEU A 83 7.48 3.62 -5.36
CA LEU A 83 7.94 4.34 -4.18
C LEU A 83 7.79 3.51 -2.90
N ARG A 84 6.65 2.83 -2.72
CA ARG A 84 6.43 1.96 -1.55
C ARG A 84 7.46 0.82 -1.46
N ILE A 85 7.75 0.16 -2.59
CA ILE A 85 8.76 -0.90 -2.63
C ILE A 85 10.13 -0.34 -2.23
N ALA A 86 10.55 0.77 -2.85
CA ALA A 86 11.87 1.35 -2.61
C ALA A 86 12.01 1.88 -1.19
N ALA A 87 10.98 2.56 -0.66
CA ALA A 87 10.96 3.04 0.71
C ALA A 87 10.99 1.87 1.72
N TRP A 88 10.27 0.78 1.44
CA TRP A 88 10.38 -0.42 2.26
C TRP A 88 11.81 -0.97 2.28
N GLU A 89 12.45 -1.09 1.11
CA GLU A 89 13.84 -1.56 1.03
C GLU A 89 14.80 -0.64 1.79
N ILE A 90 14.64 0.68 1.68
CA ILE A 90 15.51 1.67 2.34
C ILE A 90 15.32 1.66 3.86
N ILE A 91 14.08 1.54 4.35
CA ILE A 91 13.78 1.72 5.77
C ILE A 91 13.93 0.40 6.54
N PHE A 92 13.49 -0.72 5.96
CA PHE A 92 13.30 -1.99 6.69
C PHE A 92 14.17 -3.14 6.18
N ASN A 93 14.97 -2.96 5.13
CA ASN A 93 15.76 -4.04 4.55
C ASN A 93 17.26 -3.70 4.44
N ASP A 94 17.98 -3.97 5.53
CA ASP A 94 19.42 -3.73 5.63
C ASP A 94 20.28 -4.55 4.63
N ASP A 95 19.71 -5.59 4.00
CA ASP A 95 20.39 -6.38 2.96
C ASP A 95 20.42 -5.68 1.59
N VAL A 96 19.73 -4.53 1.45
CA VAL A 96 19.66 -3.74 0.23
C VAL A 96 20.28 -2.36 0.47
N PRO A 97 21.44 -2.04 -0.13
CA PRO A 97 21.99 -0.70 -0.04
C PRO A 97 21.03 0.35 -0.63
N ASP A 98 20.86 1.49 0.05
CA ASP A 98 19.97 2.59 -0.35
C ASP A 98 20.11 2.96 -1.84
N ARG A 99 21.36 3.07 -2.33
CA ARG A 99 21.64 3.38 -3.73
C ARG A 99 21.07 2.33 -4.70
N VAL A 100 21.13 1.05 -4.32
CA VAL A 100 20.61 -0.05 -5.15
C VAL A 100 19.09 -0.01 -5.20
N ALA A 101 18.43 0.26 -4.06
CA ALA A 101 16.98 0.43 -4.01
C ALA A 101 16.52 1.59 -4.94
N ILE A 102 17.22 2.73 -4.88
CA ILE A 102 16.97 3.89 -5.76
C ILE A 102 17.19 3.51 -7.23
N ASP A 103 18.35 2.96 -7.58
CA ASP A 103 18.69 2.64 -8.97
C ASP A 103 17.67 1.66 -9.60
N GLU A 104 17.18 0.69 -8.83
CA GLU A 104 16.17 -0.27 -9.26
C GLU A 104 14.78 0.38 -9.39
N ALA A 105 14.40 1.26 -8.47
CA ALA A 105 13.16 2.04 -8.57
C ALA A 105 13.13 2.91 -9.83
N LEU A 106 14.25 3.57 -10.15
CA LEU A 106 14.39 4.34 -11.38
C LEU A 106 14.34 3.49 -12.64
N GLY A 107 14.87 2.27 -12.60
CA GLY A 107 14.74 1.30 -13.69
C GLY A 107 13.28 0.93 -13.98
N LEU A 108 12.49 0.71 -12.91
CA LEU A 108 11.06 0.43 -13.03
C LEU A 108 10.30 1.65 -13.59
N ALA A 109 10.53 2.84 -13.03
CA ALA A 109 9.86 4.07 -13.45
C ALA A 109 10.12 4.40 -14.92
N LYS A 110 11.36 4.27 -15.39
CA LYS A 110 11.71 4.49 -16.82
C LYS A 110 11.00 3.53 -17.77
N THR A 111 10.56 2.37 -17.27
CA THR A 111 9.93 1.33 -18.09
C THR A 111 8.41 1.40 -18.05
N LEU A 112 7.83 1.86 -16.93
CA LEU A 112 6.40 1.69 -16.61
C LEU A 112 5.67 3.01 -16.32
N SER A 113 6.37 4.14 -16.26
CA SER A 113 5.82 5.43 -15.87
C SER A 113 6.10 6.51 -16.92
N ASP A 114 5.52 7.69 -16.69
CA ASP A 114 5.68 8.85 -17.57
C ASP A 114 7.06 9.52 -17.44
N GLY A 115 7.39 10.41 -18.39
CA GLY A 115 8.73 10.98 -18.54
C GLY A 115 9.27 11.75 -17.33
N ASP A 116 8.39 12.35 -16.52
CA ASP A 116 8.79 13.13 -15.34
C ASP A 116 8.94 12.26 -14.07
N SER A 117 8.36 11.06 -14.05
CA SER A 117 8.32 10.18 -12.87
C SER A 117 9.71 9.78 -12.35
N PRO A 118 10.71 9.41 -13.19
CA PRO A 118 12.03 9.04 -12.69
C PRO A 118 12.73 10.16 -11.90
N ALA A 119 12.63 11.41 -12.35
CA ALA A 119 13.25 12.54 -11.65
C ALA A 119 12.56 12.79 -10.30
N PHE A 120 11.23 12.72 -10.29
CA PHE A 120 10.43 12.84 -9.08
C PHE A 120 10.76 11.74 -8.05
N ILE A 121 10.75 10.48 -8.48
CA ILE A 121 11.05 9.32 -7.63
C ILE A 121 12.47 9.42 -7.04
N HIS A 122 13.45 9.81 -7.86
CA HIS A 122 14.82 10.01 -7.37
C HIS A 122 14.87 11.06 -6.26
N GLY A 123 14.23 12.22 -6.48
CA GLY A 123 14.22 13.31 -5.50
C GLY A 123 13.58 12.90 -4.17
N LEU A 124 12.43 12.24 -4.24
CA LEU A 124 11.69 11.81 -3.05
C LEU A 124 12.46 10.73 -2.26
N LEU A 125 13.01 9.71 -2.94
CA LEU A 125 13.78 8.67 -2.26
C LEU A 125 15.10 9.20 -1.69
N SER A 126 15.75 10.15 -2.38
CA SER A 126 16.97 10.79 -1.84
C SER A 126 16.67 11.55 -0.54
N ALA A 127 15.55 12.28 -0.48
CA ALA A 127 15.13 12.99 0.72
C ALA A 127 14.88 12.02 1.90
N ILE A 128 14.26 10.86 1.64
CA ILE A 128 14.04 9.83 2.65
C ILE A 128 15.37 9.23 3.13
N CYS A 129 16.33 8.97 2.24
CA CYS A 129 17.65 8.47 2.64
C CYS A 129 18.40 9.46 3.54
N ASP A 130 18.28 10.76 3.25
CA ASP A 130 18.92 11.83 4.02
C ASP A 130 18.25 12.05 5.39
N ASP A 131 16.96 11.69 5.53
CA ASP A 131 16.20 11.77 6.79
C ASP A 131 16.48 10.59 7.72
N THR A 132 17.67 10.59 8.31
CA THR A 132 18.07 9.54 9.27
C THR A 132 17.20 9.57 10.53
N GLU A 133 16.84 10.76 11.02
CA GLU A 133 16.03 10.91 12.24
C GLU A 133 14.61 10.35 12.07
N GLY A 134 13.95 10.65 10.94
CA GLY A 134 12.62 10.09 10.64
C GLY A 134 12.64 8.58 10.45
N ARG A 135 13.71 8.03 9.87
CA ARG A 135 13.91 6.56 9.75
C ARG A 135 14.07 5.90 11.12
N GLU A 136 14.92 6.44 11.97
CA GLU A 136 15.13 5.92 13.33
C GLU A 136 13.86 5.97 14.18
N ALA A 137 13.06 7.03 14.05
CA ALA A 137 11.77 7.15 14.74
C ALA A 137 10.78 6.04 14.32
N ILE A 138 10.81 5.62 13.06
CA ILE A 138 9.96 4.54 12.55
C ILE A 138 10.45 3.16 13.02
N LEU A 139 11.76 2.95 13.06
CA LEU A 139 12.35 1.70 13.50
C LEU A 139 12.24 1.49 15.02
N HIS A 140 12.20 2.59 15.78
CA HIS A 140 12.18 2.59 17.24
C HIS A 140 11.11 3.52 17.84
N PRO A 141 9.81 3.18 17.69
CA PRO A 141 8.71 4.04 18.13
C PRO A 141 8.59 4.20 19.66
N GLU A 142 9.32 3.40 20.44
CA GLU A 142 9.30 3.38 21.91
C GLU A 142 10.32 4.31 22.59
N ASN A 143 11.22 4.95 21.82
CA ASN A 143 12.26 5.83 22.37
C ASN A 143 11.79 7.26 22.74
N ASP A 144 10.49 7.54 22.59
CA ASP A 144 9.86 8.86 22.85
C ASP A 144 9.14 8.94 24.22
N GLU A 145 9.41 8.04 25.17
CA GLU A 145 8.95 8.27 26.55
C GLU A 145 9.73 9.45 27.16
N PRO A 146 9.06 10.56 27.54
CA PRO A 146 9.72 11.60 28.31
C PRO A 146 10.11 10.99 29.65
N ASP A 147 11.39 11.12 30.01
CA ASP A 147 12.01 10.70 31.26
C ASP A 147 11.18 11.19 32.47
N ALA A 148 10.14 10.44 32.81
CA ALA A 148 9.28 10.69 33.94
C ALA A 148 10.01 10.15 35.16
N GLN A 149 10.99 10.90 35.65
CA GLN A 149 11.62 10.64 36.93
C GLN A 149 10.54 10.58 38.01
N PRO A 150 10.36 9.46 38.74
CA PRO A 150 9.73 9.54 40.03
C PRO A 150 10.79 10.06 41.01
N SER A 151 10.59 11.32 41.37
CA SER A 151 11.18 11.98 42.53
C SER A 151 11.19 11.09 43.77
N ASP A 152 12.37 11.03 44.36
CA ASP A 152 12.63 10.82 45.78
C ASP A 152 11.62 11.58 46.67
N ASP A 153 10.93 10.87 47.57
CA ASP A 153 10.90 11.19 49.00
C ASP A 153 9.90 10.28 49.72
N GLY A 154 10.36 9.66 50.81
CA GLY A 154 9.55 8.77 51.64
C GLY A 154 8.58 9.49 52.57
N HIS A 155 7.50 8.80 52.95
CA HIS A 155 7.00 8.88 54.32
C HIS A 155 6.13 7.66 54.68
N GLU A 156 6.51 7.03 55.78
CA GLU A 156 5.70 6.09 56.56
C GLU A 156 4.45 6.77 57.14
N SER A 157 3.49 5.91 57.50
CA SER A 157 2.53 6.03 58.61
C SER A 157 1.23 6.84 58.40
N GLY A 158 0.12 6.15 58.73
CA GLY A 158 -1.02 6.80 59.39
C GLY A 158 -2.42 6.55 58.80
N GLU A 159 -3.00 5.39 59.06
CA GLU A 159 -4.44 5.30 59.38
C GLU A 159 -4.73 6.05 60.70
N PRO A 160 -5.98 6.44 61.09
CA PRO A 160 -7.23 5.73 60.75
C PRO A 160 -8.53 6.58 60.60
N ALA A 161 -9.60 5.84 60.32
CA ALA A 161 -10.97 5.94 60.85
C ALA A 161 -11.95 7.01 60.30
N GLY A 162 -13.11 6.49 59.88
CA GLY A 162 -14.34 7.23 59.62
C GLY A 162 -15.48 6.32 59.20
N GLU A 163 -15.99 5.50 60.12
CA GLU A 163 -17.27 4.79 60.00
C GLU A 163 -18.45 5.77 59.93
N ALA A 164 -19.40 5.52 59.03
CA ALA A 164 -20.81 5.76 59.28
C ALA A 164 -21.67 4.87 58.35
N SER A 165 -22.21 3.82 58.96
CA SER A 165 -23.34 3.01 58.50
C SER A 165 -24.66 3.71 58.86
N HIS A 166 -25.66 3.63 57.97
CA HIS A 166 -27.10 3.44 58.26
C HIS A 166 -27.85 3.51 56.90
N ALA A 167 -28.44 2.45 56.35
CA ALA A 167 -29.55 1.60 56.77
C ALA A 167 -30.86 1.98 56.03
N GLU A 168 -31.32 1.01 55.21
CA GLU A 168 -32.71 0.55 54.98
C GLU A 168 -33.73 1.56 54.43
N ALA A 169 -34.14 1.42 53.16
CA ALA A 169 -35.19 0.53 52.63
C ALA A 169 -36.57 1.20 52.66
N GLU A 170 -37.20 1.37 51.50
CA GLU A 170 -38.66 1.36 51.31
C GLU A 170 -38.95 1.12 49.82
N THR A 171 -40.08 0.45 49.59
CA THR A 171 -40.49 -0.28 48.39
C THR A 171 -41.41 0.51 47.45
N GLY A 172 -41.51 0.04 46.20
CA GLY A 172 -42.66 0.24 45.29
C GLY A 172 -42.39 1.22 44.15
N ASP A 173 -42.93 1.10 42.94
CA ASP A 173 -43.58 0.03 42.16
C ASP A 173 -43.66 0.61 40.73
N SER A 174 -43.76 -0.26 39.73
CA SER A 174 -44.45 -0.03 38.45
C SER A 174 -43.88 0.94 37.37
N GLU A 175 -43.59 0.29 36.23
CA GLU A 175 -43.93 0.67 34.84
C GLU A 175 -42.91 1.40 33.92
N ALA A 176 -42.38 0.57 33.00
CA ALA A 176 -42.35 0.75 31.54
C ALA A 176 -41.54 1.89 30.91
N SER A 177 -40.37 1.53 30.38
CA SER A 177 -39.97 1.81 28.99
C SER A 177 -38.76 0.95 28.60
N GLU A 178 -38.91 0.16 27.54
CA GLU A 178 -37.82 -0.56 26.88
C GLU A 178 -37.04 0.45 26.03
N ASP A 179 -35.79 0.73 26.40
CA ASP A 179 -34.81 1.40 25.54
C ASP A 179 -33.61 0.45 25.38
N ASP A 180 -33.64 -0.34 24.30
CA ASP A 180 -32.48 -1.08 23.79
C ASP A 180 -31.74 -0.14 22.81
N ASP A 181 -30.73 0.57 23.30
CA ASP A 181 -29.76 1.27 22.46
C ASP A 181 -28.79 0.23 21.85
N ILE A 182 -29.18 -0.32 20.69
CA ILE A 182 -28.23 -0.94 19.76
C ILE A 182 -27.97 0.04 18.62
N ALA A 183 -26.78 0.61 18.64
CA ALA A 183 -26.15 1.20 17.47
C ALA A 183 -25.73 0.09 16.50
N ASP A 184 -26.32 0.07 15.30
CA ASP A 184 -25.61 -0.10 14.02
C ASP A 184 -26.63 -0.16 12.86
N GLY A 185 -26.38 0.58 11.78
CA GLY A 185 -27.25 0.52 10.61
C GLY A 185 -27.09 1.70 9.67
N VAL A 186 -26.04 1.65 8.87
CA VAL A 186 -25.89 2.45 7.64
C VAL A 186 -27.03 2.10 6.66
N ASP A 187 -27.97 3.02 6.46
CA ASP A 187 -28.93 2.99 5.35
C ASP A 187 -28.20 3.36 4.04
N PHE A 188 -27.95 2.36 3.19
CA PHE A 188 -27.40 2.53 1.84
C PHE A 188 -28.46 2.19 0.78
N ASP A 189 -29.66 2.75 0.93
CA ASP A 189 -30.76 2.60 -0.02
C ASP A 189 -31.27 3.99 -0.46
N ASP A 190 -30.38 4.77 -1.08
CA ASP A 190 -30.74 5.93 -1.91
C ASP A 190 -29.63 6.25 -2.94
N MET A 191 -29.40 5.32 -3.86
CA MET A 191 -28.82 5.65 -5.16
C MET A 191 -29.64 4.97 -6.25
N THR A 192 -30.72 5.61 -6.64
CA THR A 192 -31.46 5.26 -7.86
C THR A 192 -30.52 5.39 -9.06
N PHE A 193 -30.13 4.23 -9.59
CA PHE A 193 -29.37 4.06 -10.81
C PHE A 193 -30.33 4.26 -11.99
N ASP A 194 -30.31 5.45 -12.58
CA ASP A 194 -31.04 5.77 -13.80
C ASP A 194 -30.04 6.17 -14.90
N ASP A 195 -30.13 5.42 -16.00
CA ASP A 195 -29.72 5.74 -17.36
C ASP A 195 -28.22 5.86 -17.71
N VAL A 196 -27.65 4.75 -18.19
CA VAL A 196 -27.02 4.76 -19.53
C VAL A 196 -27.37 3.45 -20.25
N SER A 197 -28.32 3.56 -21.16
CA SER A 197 -28.77 2.49 -22.06
C SER A 197 -27.81 2.28 -23.25
N ASP A 198 -27.74 1.01 -23.68
CA ASP A 198 -27.52 0.48 -25.04
C ASP A 198 -26.41 1.03 -25.94
N ASP A 199 -25.43 0.16 -26.24
CA ASP A 199 -25.27 -0.38 -27.61
C ASP A 199 -24.25 -1.54 -27.65
N VAL A 200 -24.76 -2.77 -27.72
CA VAL A 200 -23.98 -3.97 -28.12
C VAL A 200 -24.81 -4.77 -29.12
N ALA A 201 -24.30 -4.87 -30.35
CA ALA A 201 -24.45 -5.93 -31.35
C ALA A 201 -24.29 -5.30 -32.75
N GLU A 202 -23.72 -5.86 -33.80
CA GLU A 202 -23.09 -7.15 -34.13
C GLU A 202 -22.85 -7.03 -35.65
N ALA A 203 -21.74 -7.54 -36.20
CA ALA A 203 -21.72 -8.17 -37.53
C ALA A 203 -20.29 -8.57 -37.93
N ALA A 204 -20.00 -9.86 -37.80
CA ALA A 204 -19.00 -10.54 -38.60
C ALA A 204 -19.69 -11.14 -39.84
N SER A 205 -19.16 -10.89 -41.05
CA SER A 205 -19.02 -11.89 -42.13
C SER A 205 -18.51 -11.27 -43.44
N GLU A 206 -17.38 -11.83 -43.90
CA GLU A 206 -17.06 -12.16 -45.30
C GLU A 206 -16.89 -11.05 -46.36
N GLN A 207 -15.66 -10.88 -46.84
CA GLN A 207 -15.41 -10.99 -48.29
C GLN A 207 -13.97 -11.39 -48.63
N THR A 208 -13.88 -12.46 -49.42
CA THR A 208 -12.74 -13.02 -50.12
C THR A 208 -12.18 -12.08 -51.20
N ALA A 209 -10.85 -11.96 -51.32
CA ALA A 209 -10.15 -11.81 -52.61
C ALA A 209 -8.63 -11.96 -52.45
N ASP A 210 -8.07 -12.92 -53.20
CA ASP A 210 -6.67 -13.09 -53.63
C ASP A 210 -6.77 -13.37 -55.16
N PRO A 211 -5.75 -13.26 -56.05
CA PRO A 211 -4.39 -12.71 -56.00
C PRO A 211 -4.06 -11.73 -57.16
N GLN A 212 -2.83 -11.15 -57.15
CA GLN A 212 -1.81 -11.23 -58.22
C GLN A 212 -1.01 -9.92 -58.51
N ALA A 213 0.31 -10.14 -58.68
CA ALA A 213 1.27 -9.42 -59.54
C ALA A 213 2.19 -8.35 -58.90
N GLY A 214 3.51 -8.63 -58.93
CA GLY A 214 4.54 -7.61 -58.72
C GLY A 214 5.96 -8.09 -58.47
N GLN A 215 6.43 -9.16 -59.12
CA GLN A 215 7.87 -9.52 -59.18
C GLN A 215 8.62 -8.45 -59.97
N GLN A 216 9.66 -7.82 -59.41
CA GLN A 216 10.84 -7.39 -60.17
C GLN A 216 12.10 -7.55 -59.34
N ASP A 217 12.96 -8.42 -59.85
CA ASP A 217 14.27 -8.79 -59.37
C ASP A 217 15.29 -7.67 -59.64
N GLY A 218 16.12 -7.38 -58.65
CA GLY A 218 17.31 -6.54 -58.78
C GLY A 218 18.57 -7.36 -58.53
N GLU A 219 19.03 -8.04 -59.58
CA GLU A 219 20.35 -8.66 -59.63
C GLU A 219 21.41 -7.57 -59.81
N SER A 220 22.37 -7.47 -58.90
CA SER A 220 23.61 -6.72 -59.13
C SER A 220 24.82 -7.51 -58.66
N THR A 221 25.69 -7.70 -59.64
CA THR A 221 26.92 -8.48 -59.73
C THR A 221 27.97 -8.19 -58.66
N SER A 222 28.71 -9.21 -58.19
CA SER A 222 30.18 -9.17 -58.02
C SER A 222 30.75 -10.50 -57.54
N LYS A 223 31.21 -11.35 -58.47
CA LYS A 223 32.59 -11.89 -58.56
C LYS A 223 32.72 -12.90 -59.69
#